data_AF-A0A1N6HVY4-F1
#
_entry.id   AF-A0A1N6HVY4-F1
#
_cell.length_a   1.000
_cell.length_b   1.000
_cell.length_c   1.000
_cell.angle_alpha   90.00
_cell.angle_beta   90.00
_cell.angle_gamma   90.00
#
_symmetry.space_group_name_H-M   'P 1'
#
loop_
_entity.id
_entity.type
_entity.pdbx_description
1 polymer ?
#
loop_
_entity_poly.entity_id
_entity_poly.type
_entity_poly.pdbx_seq_one_letter_code
_entity_poly.pdbx_strand_id
1 'polypeptide(L)' 'MSNDELTDNIVAFVRQCGHATDPASAARSRGWLDEHDRPTHEGRALIETLMQQTRYGAYRLVG' A
#
# COMPACT_ATOMS: atom_id res chain seq x y z
N MET A 1 -10.02 -3.31 8.64
CA MET A 1 -8.80 -3.86 8.03
C MET A 1 -7.82 -4.17 9.14
N SER A 2 -7.24 -5.36 9.11
CA SER A 2 -6.12 -5.76 9.96
C SER A 2 -4.81 -5.16 9.45
N ASN A 3 -3.77 -5.15 10.29
CA ASN A 3 -2.44 -4.67 9.89
C ASN A 3 -1.87 -5.49 8.72
N ASP A 4 -2.10 -6.81 8.70
CA ASP A 4 -1.69 -7.67 7.58
C ASP A 4 -2.36 -7.28 6.26
N GLU A 5 -3.66 -6.98 6.27
CA GLU A 5 -4.38 -6.51 5.09
C GLU A 5 -3.84 -5.16 4.60
N LEU A 6 -3.52 -4.25 5.53
CA LEU A 6 -2.92 -2.96 5.19
C LEU A 6 -1.52 -3.14 4.56
N THR A 7 -0.67 -3.99 5.14
CA THR A 7 0.65 -4.30 4.59
C THR A 7 0.53 -4.89 3.18
N ASP A 8 -0.36 -5.86 2.97
CA ASP A 8 -0.58 -6.47 1.65
C ASP A 8 -1.01 -5.43 0.60
N ASN A 9 -1.95 -4.55 0.96
CA ASN A 9 -2.40 -3.47 0.07
C ASN A 9 -1.28 -2.46 -0.24
N ILE A 10 -0.43 -2.11 0.74
CA ILE A 10 0.71 -1.21 0.53
C ILE A 10 1.71 -1.86 -0.43
N VAL A 11 2.03 -3.14 -0.22
CA VAL A 11 2.96 -3.90 -1.07
C VAL A 11 2.40 -4.04 -2.49
N ALA A 12 1.10 -4.35 -2.63
CA ALA A 12 0.41 -4.42 -3.92
C ALA A 12 0.44 -3.07 -4.64
N PHE A 13 0.20 -1.97 -3.94
CA PHE A 13 0.29 -0.63 -4.51
C PHE A 13 1.70 -0.31 -5.01
N VAL A 14 2.74 -0.64 -4.24
CA VAL A 14 4.14 -0.44 -4.65
C VAL A 14 4.47 -1.27 -5.90
N ARG A 15 4.00 -2.52 -5.96
CA ARG A 15 4.11 -3.37 -7.16
C ARG A 15 3.41 -2.76 -8.38
N GLN A 16 2.26 -2.12 -8.18
CA GLN A 16 1.52 -1.48 -9.27
C GLN A 16 2.20 -0.20 -9.76
N CYS A 17 2.78 0.60 -8.84
CA CYS A 17 3.51 1.82 -9.19
C CYS A 17 4.83 1.57 -9.94
N GLY A 18 5.37 0.35 -9.92
CA GLY A 18 6.57 0.02 -10.69
C GLY A 18 7.09 -1.38 -10.40
N HIS A 19 7.99 -1.85 -11.27
CA HIS A 19 8.65 -3.15 -11.20
C HIS A 19 9.73 -3.17 -10.11
N ALA A 20 9.37 -2.82 -8.87
CA ALA A 20 10.26 -2.94 -7.73
C ALA A 20 10.55 -4.44 -7.52
N THR A 21 11.81 -4.83 -7.71
CA THR A 21 12.29 -6.20 -7.44
C THR A 21 11.96 -6.61 -6.00
N ASP A 22 11.95 -5.65 -5.07
CA ASP A 22 11.50 -5.85 -3.69
C ASP A 22 10.50 -4.74 -3.26
N PRO A 23 9.19 -4.99 -3.36
CA PRO A 23 8.17 -3.99 -3.06
C PRO A 23 8.07 -3.65 -1.56
N ALA A 24 8.40 -4.58 -0.67
CA ALA A 24 8.42 -4.32 0.77
C ALA A 24 9.53 -3.32 1.14
N SER A 25 10.74 -3.49 0.62
CA SER A 25 11.84 -2.54 0.82
C SER A 25 11.57 -1.19 0.19
N ALA A 26 10.90 -1.14 -0.97
CA ALA A 26 10.46 0.11 -1.57
C ALA A 26 9.37 0.80 -0.71
N ALA A 27 8.45 0.05 -0.10
CA ALA A 27 7.47 0.59 0.84
C ALA A 27 8.14 1.16 2.10
N ARG A 28 9.15 0.47 2.64
CA ARG A 28 9.96 0.95 3.79
C ARG A 28 10.75 2.21 3.44
N SER A 29 11.39 2.24 2.28
CA SER A 29 12.12 3.42 1.78
C SER A 29 11.23 4.66 1.61
N ARG A 30 9.93 4.43 1.33
CA ARG A 30 8.91 5.48 1.26
C ARG A 30 8.26 5.83 2.60
N GLY A 31 8.66 5.17 3.69
CA GLY A 31 8.11 5.39 5.02
C GLY A 31 6.72 4.80 5.25
N TRP A 32 6.21 3.95 4.34
CA TRP A 32 4.87 3.35 4.44
C TRP A 32 4.84 2.10 5.31
N LEU A 33 5.96 1.39 5.39
CA LEU A 33 6.19 0.27 6.30
C LEU A 33 7.34 0.60 7.25
N ASP A 34 7.26 0.10 8.48
CA ASP A 34 8.35 0.18 9.46
C ASP A 34 9.38 -0.94 9.24
N GLU A 35 10.41 -0.96 10.08
CA GLU A 35 11.46 -1.99 10.06
C GLU A 35 10.94 -3.41 10.33
N HIS A 36 9.76 -3.55 10.96
CA HIS A 36 9.06 -4.81 11.21
C HIS A 36 7.95 -5.12 10.19
N ASP A 37 7.96 -4.46 9.02
CA ASP A 37 6.96 -4.62 7.95
C ASP A 37 5.52 -4.30 8.39
N ARG A 38 5.34 -3.47 9.42
CA ARG A 38 4.03 -2.99 9.85
C ARG A 38 3.69 -1.67 9.17
N PRO A 39 2.40 -1.43 8.89
CA PRO A 39 1.98 -0.19 8.27
C PRO A 39 2.17 0.97 9.24
N THR A 40 2.94 1.97 8.80
CA THR A 40 3.12 3.24 9.52
C THR A 40 1.87 4.10 9.42
N HIS A 41 1.87 5.25 10.11
CA HIS A 41 0.80 6.24 9.96
C HIS A 41 0.64 6.72 8.49
N GLU A 42 1.76 6.93 7.79
CA GLU A 42 1.75 7.35 6.38
C GLU A 42 1.24 6.24 5.45
N GLY A 43 1.65 4.99 5.68
CA GLY A 43 1.15 3.85 4.91
C GLY A 43 -0.35 3.63 5.08
N ARG A 44 -0.87 3.85 6.29
CA ARG A 44 -2.32 3.79 6.56
C ARG A 44 -3.07 4.91 5.84
N ALA A 45 -2.58 6.15 5.94
CA ALA A 45 -3.19 7.30 5.28
C ALA A 45 -3.21 7.13 3.74
N LEU A 46 -2.18 6.51 3.17
CA LEU A 46 -2.15 6.13 1.76
C LEU A 46 -3.31 5.18 1.42
N ILE A 47 -3.46 4.07 2.14
CA ILE A 47 -4.52 3.10 1.86
C ILE A 47 -5.90 3.70 2.09
N GLU A 48 -6.09 4.52 3.13
CA GLU A 48 -7.34 5.24 3.35
C GLU A 48 -7.67 6.19 2.20
N THR A 49 -6.67 6.90 1.69
CA THR A 49 -6.84 7.78 0.51
C THR A 49 -7.19 6.96 -0.73
N LEU A 50 -6.50 5.84 -0.97
CA LEU A 50 -6.80 4.95 -2.09
C LEU A 50 -8.21 4.38 -1.99
N MET A 51 -8.63 3.91 -0.82
CA MET A 51 -10.00 3.41 -0.61
C MET A 51 -11.06 4.50 -0.82
N GLN A 52 -10.78 5.72 -0.39
CA GLN A 52 -11.66 6.86 -0.65
C GLN A 52 -11.72 7.17 -2.15
N GLN A 53 -10.59 7.15 -2.86
CA GLN A 53 -10.56 7.31 -4.31
C GLN A 53 -11.33 6.19 -5.02
N THR A 54 -11.21 4.93 -4.59
CA THR A 54 -11.98 3.80 -5.15
C THR A 54 -13.48 3.91 -4.89
N ARG A 55 -13.88 4.52 -3.76
CA ARG A 55 -15.30 4.82 -3.45
C ARG A 55 -15.89 5.90 -4.34
N TYR A 56 -15.09 6.87 -4.78
CA TYR A 56 -15.54 7.95 -5.66
C TYR A 56 -15.26 7.70 -7.15
N GLY A 57 -14.36 6.76 -7.47
CA GLY A 57 -14.03 6.35 -8.82
C GLY A 57 -13.73 4.86 -8.82
N ALA A 58 -14.64 4.07 -9.37
CA ALA A 58 -14.48 2.64 -9.59
C ALA A 58 -13.22 2.33 -10.43
N TYR A 59 -12.05 2.25 -9.79
CA TYR A 59 -10.87 1.64 -10.40
C TYR A 59 -10.98 0.14 -10.22
N ARG A 60 -11.50 -0.46 -11.28
CA ARG A 60 -11.51 -1.89 -11.60
C ARG A 60 -10.09 -2.45 -11.43
N LEU A 61 -9.78 -3.00 -10.27
CA LEU A 61 -8.71 -3.98 -10.10
C LEU A 61 -9.25 -5.34 -10.57
N VAL A 62 -9.30 -5.52 -11.88
CA VAL A 62 -9.40 -6.82 -12.53
C VAL A 62 -8.34 -6.83 -13.63
N GLY A 63 -7.33 -7.67 -13.43
CA GLY A 63 -6.21 -7.90 -14.34
C GLY A 63 -5.21 -8.80 -13.66
#